data_AF-A0A940DK81-F1
#
_entry.id   AF-A0A940DK81-F1
#
_cell.length_a   1.000
_cell.length_b   1.000
_cell.length_c   1.000
_cell.angle_alpha   90.00
_cell.angle_beta   90.00
_cell.angle_gamma   90.00
#
_symmetry.space_group_name_H-M   'P 1'
#
loop_
_entity.id
_entity.type
_entity.pdbx_description
1 polymer ?
#
loop_
_entity_poly.entity_id
_entity_poly.type
_entity_poly.pdbx_seq_one_letter_code
_entity_poly.pdbx_strand_id
1 'polypeptide(L)'
;MKVIKRVLRYFARKREIRMEKRKILGERIDFDNIVSSAFHAKELYDELKTVCHPDRFQERGAIAKATELFQAVTQNKGNYGELLKLKERIYNELPIKRR
;
A
#
# COMPACT_ATOMS: atom_id res chain seq x y z
N MET A 1 -46.38 2.93 -24.42
CA MET A 1 -45.49 3.59 -23.43
C MET A 1 -44.44 2.70 -22.74
N LYS A 2 -44.68 1.41 -22.43
CA LYS A 2 -43.69 0.54 -21.71
C LYS A 2 -42.39 0.25 -22.48
N VAL A 3 -42.46 0.07 -23.81
CA VAL A 3 -41.31 -0.27 -24.67
C VAL A 3 -40.31 0.90 -24.73
N ILE A 4 -40.81 2.12 -24.92
CA ILE A 4 -39.99 3.34 -24.94
C ILE A 4 -39.23 3.52 -23.62
N LYS A 5 -39.89 3.32 -22.47
CA LYS A 5 -39.23 3.35 -21.15
C LYS A 5 -38.15 2.27 -20.99
N ARG A 6 -38.28 1.12 -21.68
CA ARG A 6 -37.28 0.04 -21.64
C ARG A 6 -36.04 0.40 -22.46
N VAL A 7 -36.26 0.99 -23.63
CA VAL A 7 -35.21 1.47 -24.53
C VAL A 7 -34.43 2.63 -23.88
N LEU A 8 -35.13 3.61 -23.29
CA LEU A 8 -34.50 4.73 -22.58
C LEU A 8 -33.64 4.26 -21.39
N ARG A 9 -34.13 3.30 -20.60
CA ARG A 9 -33.34 2.70 -19.50
C ARG A 9 -32.08 1.99 -19.99
N TYR A 10 -32.17 1.29 -21.12
CA TYR A 10 -31.00 0.65 -21.73
C TYR A 10 -29.93 1.69 -22.10
N PHE A 11 -30.32 2.80 -22.74
CA PHE A 11 -29.38 3.86 -23.11
C PHE A 11 -28.79 4.59 -21.90
N ALA A 12 -29.59 4.87 -20.87
CA ALA A 12 -29.11 5.47 -19.63
C ALA A 12 -28.03 4.60 -18.96
N ARG A 13 -28.31 3.29 -18.79
CA ARG A 13 -27.35 2.35 -18.20
C ARG A 13 -26.09 2.19 -19.04
N LYS A 14 -26.21 2.18 -20.37
CA LYS A 14 -25.06 2.13 -21.29
C LYS A 14 -24.17 3.38 -21.15
N ARG A 15 -24.78 4.54 -20.91
CA ARG A 15 -24.06 5.79 -20.66
C ARG A 15 -23.36 5.79 -19.31
N GLU A 16 -24.01 5.34 -18.24
CA GLU A 16 -23.39 5.16 -16.91
C GLU A 16 -22.16 4.25 -16.99
N ILE A 17 -22.30 3.07 -17.59
CA ILE A 17 -21.18 2.12 -17.76
C ILE A 17 -20.02 2.76 -18.53
N ARG A 18 -20.31 3.57 -19.56
CA ARG A 18 -19.28 4.26 -20.34
C ARG A 18 -18.57 5.35 -19.51
N MET A 19 -19.29 6.07 -18.67
CA MET A 19 -18.70 7.08 -17.77
C MET A 19 -17.84 6.42 -16.70
N GLU A 20 -18.31 5.32 -16.10
CA GLU A 20 -17.56 4.56 -15.12
C GLU A 20 -16.27 3.99 -15.71
N LYS A 21 -16.35 3.37 -16.90
CA LYS A 21 -15.15 2.90 -17.62
C LYS A 21 -14.14 4.01 -17.85
N ARG A 22 -14.58 5.20 -18.28
CA ARG A 22 -13.69 6.34 -18.50
C ARG A 22 -13.02 6.81 -17.21
N LYS A 23 -13.74 6.76 -16.08
CA LYS A 23 -13.19 7.10 -14.78
C LYS A 23 -12.08 6.12 -14.37
N ILE A 24 -12.36 4.82 -14.47
CA ILE A 24 -11.39 3.76 -14.14
C ILE A 24 -10.17 3.81 -15.07
N LEU A 25 -10.37 4.01 -16.38
CA LEU A 25 -9.28 4.16 -17.36
C LEU A 25 -8.49 5.46 -17.20
N GLY A 26 -9.09 6.49 -16.60
CA GLY A 26 -8.45 7.77 -16.32
C GLY A 26 -7.73 7.81 -14.98
N GLU A 27 -8.00 6.88 -14.07
CA GLU A 27 -7.25 6.71 -12.84
C GLU A 27 -5.86 6.16 -13.16
N ARG A 28 -4.82 6.81 -12.63
CA ARG A 28 -3.46 6.27 -12.65
C ARG A 28 -3.39 5.12 -11.65
N ILE A 29 -3.68 3.92 -12.13
CA ILE A 29 -3.49 2.68 -11.37
C ILE A 29 -2.00 2.34 -11.40
N ASP A 30 -1.39 2.28 -10.23
CA ASP A 30 0.00 1.84 -10.05
C ASP A 30 0.04 0.30 -10.04
N PHE A 31 0.01 -0.28 -11.23
CA PHE A 31 0.05 -1.73 -11.41
C PHE A 31 1.33 -2.36 -10.87
N ASP A 32 2.46 -1.65 -10.93
CA ASP A 32 3.72 -2.11 -10.38
C ASP A 32 3.61 -2.25 -8.86
N ASN A 33 3.09 -1.24 -8.16
CA ASN A 33 2.85 -1.36 -6.72
C ASN A 33 1.84 -2.45 -6.37
N ILE A 34 0.78 -2.66 -7.18
CA ILE A 34 -0.19 -3.74 -6.94
C ILE A 34 0.45 -5.13 -7.09
N VAL A 35 1.19 -5.34 -8.17
CA VAL A 35 1.88 -6.61 -8.44
C VAL A 35 2.95 -6.86 -7.38
N SER A 36 3.81 -5.87 -7.09
CA SER A 36 4.83 -5.99 -6.04
C SER A 36 4.20 -6.16 -4.66
N SER A 37 3.05 -5.57 -4.39
CA SER A 37 2.34 -5.77 -3.12
C SER A 37 1.78 -7.19 -2.99
N ALA A 38 1.27 -7.78 -4.08
CA ALA A 38 0.76 -9.14 -4.06
C ALA A 38 1.86 -10.20 -3.84
N PHE A 39 3.05 -9.99 -4.40
CA PHE A 39 4.12 -11.00 -4.38
C PHE A 39 5.24 -10.72 -3.37
N HIS A 40 5.58 -9.45 -3.12
CA HIS A 40 6.79 -9.07 -2.37
C HIS A 40 6.52 -8.29 -1.07
N ALA A 41 5.32 -7.77 -0.82
CA ALA A 41 5.04 -7.02 0.41
C ALA A 41 5.24 -7.87 1.67
N LYS A 42 4.87 -9.15 1.62
CA LYS A 42 5.02 -10.06 2.77
C LYS A 42 6.50 -10.29 3.14
N GLU A 43 7.32 -10.57 2.14
CA GLU A 43 8.76 -10.80 2.33
C GLU A 43 9.44 -9.55 2.89
N LEU A 44 9.17 -8.39 2.28
CA LEU A 44 9.69 -7.11 2.75
C LEU A 44 9.18 -6.75 4.16
N TYR A 45 7.92 -7.04 4.46
CA TYR A 45 7.36 -6.85 5.79
C TYR A 45 8.06 -7.72 6.84
N ASP A 46 8.24 -9.02 6.56
CA ASP A 46 8.88 -9.95 7.49
C ASP A 46 10.34 -9.55 7.74
N GLU A 47 11.07 -9.11 6.71
CA GLU A 47 12.40 -8.51 6.86
C GLU A 47 12.36 -7.28 7.77
N LEU A 48 11.55 -6.27 7.44
CA LEU A 48 11.51 -5.01 8.18
C LEU A 48 11.09 -5.21 9.63
N LYS A 49 10.10 -6.08 9.87
CA LYS A 49 9.63 -6.46 11.21
C LYS A 49 10.77 -6.97 12.09
N THR A 50 11.62 -7.84 11.56
CA THR A 50 12.78 -8.35 12.31
C THR A 50 13.87 -7.30 12.49
N VAL A 51 13.99 -6.36 11.55
CA VAL A 51 15.02 -5.31 11.56
C VAL A 51 14.69 -4.19 12.55
N CYS A 52 13.44 -3.71 12.59
CA CYS A 52 13.00 -2.65 13.48
C CYS A 52 12.41 -3.15 14.82
N HIS A 53 12.57 -4.42 15.16
CA HIS A 53 12.05 -4.94 16.43
C HIS A 53 12.70 -4.21 17.62
N PRO A 54 11.92 -3.64 18.55
CA PRO A 54 12.46 -2.80 19.64
C PRO A 54 13.45 -3.55 20.53
N ASP A 55 13.28 -4.87 20.68
CA ASP A 55 14.18 -5.75 21.46
C ASP A 55 15.61 -5.84 20.92
N ARG A 56 15.85 -5.38 19.68
CA ARG A 56 17.20 -5.31 19.08
C ARG A 56 18.00 -4.10 19.54
N PHE A 57 17.38 -3.17 20.25
CA PHE A 57 17.99 -1.90 20.67
C PHE A 57 18.05 -1.84 22.18
N GLN A 58 19.20 -1.38 22.71
CA GLN A 58 19.41 -1.22 24.16
C GLN A 58 19.23 0.24 24.61
N GLU A 59 19.37 1.20 23.69
CA GLU A 59 19.18 2.62 23.99
C GLU A 59 17.69 2.99 24.02
N ARG A 60 17.23 3.63 25.11
CA ARG A 60 15.83 4.08 25.25
C ARG A 60 15.34 4.95 24.09
N GLY A 61 16.20 5.81 23.53
CA GLY A 61 15.87 6.65 22.38
C GLY A 61 15.67 5.85 21.09
N ALA A 62 16.49 4.82 20.87
CA ALA A 62 16.35 3.92 19.73
C ALA A 62 15.14 2.98 19.88
N ILE A 63 14.84 2.50 21.09
CA ILE A 63 13.66 1.67 21.38
C ILE A 63 12.36 2.41 21.04
N ALA A 64 12.24 3.69 21.42
CA ALA A 64 11.06 4.49 21.12
C ALA A 64 10.83 4.64 19.60
N LYS A 65 11.89 4.98 18.85
CA LYS A 65 11.84 5.08 17.39
C LYS A 65 11.56 3.75 16.70
N ALA A 66 12.20 2.67 17.17
CA ALA A 66 11.96 1.32 16.68
C ALA A 66 10.50 0.91 16.87
N THR A 67 9.90 1.25 18.02
CA THR A 67 8.50 0.97 18.31
C THR A 67 7.56 1.71 17.36
N GLU A 68 7.81 3.00 17.11
CA GLU A 68 7.03 3.81 16.15
C GLU A 68 7.13 3.24 14.72
N LEU A 69 8.35 2.94 14.27
CA LEU A 69 8.61 2.37 12.95
C LEU A 69 8.00 0.96 12.81
N PHE A 70 8.05 0.15 13.85
CA PHE A 70 7.44 -1.18 13.88
C PHE A 70 5.91 -1.11 13.74
N GLN A 71 5.27 -0.16 14.42
CA GLN A 71 3.84 0.10 14.26
C GLN A 71 3.51 0.55 12.83
N ALA A 72 4.28 1.48 12.27
CA ALA A 72 4.09 1.96 10.90
C ALA A 72 4.25 0.84 9.85
N VAL A 73 5.23 -0.05 10.02
CA VAL A 73 5.45 -1.23 9.16
C VAL A 73 4.28 -2.21 9.28
N THR A 74 3.77 -2.43 10.48
CA THR A 74 2.61 -3.33 10.73
C THR A 74 1.33 -2.80 10.08
N GLN A 75 1.10 -1.49 10.11
CA GLN A 75 -0.05 -0.86 9.46
C GLN A 75 0.02 -0.95 7.93
N ASN A 76 1.22 -0.90 7.36
CA ASN A 76 1.45 -0.89 5.90
C ASN A 76 1.86 -2.25 5.31
N LYS A 77 1.62 -3.36 6.03
CA LYS A 77 2.04 -4.74 5.65
C LYS A 77 1.70 -5.20 4.23
N GLY A 78 0.68 -4.59 3.59
CA GLY A 78 0.21 -4.96 2.25
C GLY A 78 0.50 -3.91 1.18
N ASN A 79 1.28 -2.87 1.49
CA ASN A 79 1.61 -1.80 0.55
C ASN A 79 3.13 -1.73 0.37
N TYR A 80 3.60 -2.34 -0.72
CA TYR A 80 5.03 -2.47 -1.02
C TYR A 80 5.73 -1.10 -1.14
N GLY A 81 5.09 -0.13 -1.79
CA GLY A 81 5.65 1.23 -1.94
C GLY A 81 5.85 1.94 -0.60
N GLU A 82 4.91 1.82 0.34
CA GLU A 82 5.07 2.40 1.68
C GLU A 82 6.11 1.64 2.51
N LEU A 83 6.19 0.31 2.37
CA LEU A 83 7.24 -0.49 3.01
C LEU A 83 8.64 -0.10 2.52
N LEU A 84 8.82 0.25 1.24
CA LEU A 84 10.10 0.76 0.72
C LEU A 84 10.50 2.10 1.36
N LYS A 85 9.55 3.03 1.53
CA LYS A 85 9.82 4.30 2.22
C LYS A 85 10.18 4.07 3.68
N LEU A 86 9.45 3.17 4.35
CA LEU A 86 9.74 2.80 5.73
C LEU A 86 11.09 2.11 5.88
N LYS A 87 11.50 1.30 4.90
CA LYS A 87 12.84 0.71 4.83
C LYS A 87 13.92 1.79 4.86
N GLU A 88 13.80 2.82 4.03
CA GLU A 88 14.76 3.93 4.03
C GLU A 88 14.80 4.67 5.36
N ARG A 89 13.64 4.95 5.96
CA ARG A 89 13.57 5.60 7.28
C ARG A 89 14.20 4.76 8.38
N ILE A 90 13.94 3.45 8.40
CA ILE A 90 14.54 2.51 9.35
C ILE A 90 16.07 2.55 9.27
N TYR A 91 16.65 2.53 8.07
CA TYR A 91 18.12 2.58 7.92
C TYR A 91 18.74 3.95 8.24
N ASN A 92 17.97 5.03 8.18
CA ASN A 92 18.47 6.37 8.47
C ASN A 92 18.31 6.72 9.96
N GLU A 93 17.22 6.29 10.59
CA GLU A 93 16.85 6.68 11.95
C GLU A 93 17.34 5.70 13.03
N LEU A 94 17.59 4.45 12.66
CA LEU A 94 18.13 3.42 13.55
C LEU A 94 19.58 3.08 13.18
N PRO A 95 20.45 2.79 14.16
CA PRO A 95 21.86 2.46 13.94
C PRO A 95 22.02 1.03 13.40
N ILE A 96 21.52 0.77 12.20
CA ILE A 96 21.50 -0.55 11.56
C ILE A 96 22.44 -0.53 10.35
N LYS A 97 23.27 -1.56 10.18
CA LYS A 97 24.07 -1.71 8.95
C LYS A 97 23.16 -1.97 7.75
N ARG A 98 23.28 -1.15 6.70
CA ARG A 98 22.77 -1.49 5.36
C ARG A 98 23.51 -2.75 4.89
N ARG A 99 22.75 -3.77 4.51
CA ARG A 99 23.27 -5.02 3.96
C ARG A 99 22.99 -5.05 2.47
#